data_AF-A0A8C7KYH5-F1
#
_entry.id   AF-A0A8C7KYH5-F1
#
_cell.length_a   1.000
_cell.length_b   1.000
_cell.length_c   1.000
_cell.angle_alpha   90.00
_cell.angle_beta   90.00
_cell.angle_gamma   90.00
#
_symmetry.space_group_name_H-M   'P 1'
#
loop_
_entity.id
_entity.type
_entity.pdbx_description
1 polymer ?
#
loop_
_entity_poly.entity_id
_entity_poly.type
_entity_poly.pdbx_seq_one_letter_code
_entity_poly.pdbx_strand_id
1 'polypeptide(L)'
;MVMMMMVMMMMVVVMMVVVMMVVMMMMMMMVVMVMMMVMMMVMMMMMMMVVMMMVMMMVMMMMMMMMMMMMMVVVVVVVVMMMVMVMVMVMVMVMMMMMMMMVCLCLYREDLHLQTLKAFVDLHEFSDLNLVQALRQFLWSFRLPGEAQKIDRMMETFATRYCDCNTEVFQSTDTCYILSFAIIMLNTSLHNPNVKDKTPLERFISMNRGINNGGDLPNELLTKLYDSIRNEPFKIPEDDGNDLTHTFFNPDREGWLLKLGGRVKTWKRRWFILTDNCLYYFEYTTDKEPRGIIPLENLCVREVVYARKPYCLELYNPNSRGQKIKACKTETDGRVVEGKHQSYMICAATAEERDTWIESIRC
;
A
#
# COMPACT_ATOMS: atom_id res chain seq x y z
N MET A 1 -133.64 -3.00 32.98
CA MET A 1 -132.55 -3.96 33.29
C MET A 1 -131.84 -4.47 32.03
N VAL A 2 -132.57 -5.03 31.03
CA VAL A 2 -131.99 -5.57 29.78
C VAL A 2 -131.25 -4.52 28.91
N MET A 3 -131.84 -3.34 28.71
CA MET A 3 -131.22 -2.27 27.91
C MET A 3 -129.91 -1.74 28.52
N MET A 4 -129.85 -1.65 29.86
CA MET A 4 -128.64 -1.23 30.58
C MET A 4 -127.54 -2.30 30.49
N MET A 5 -127.90 -3.60 30.52
CA MET A 5 -126.98 -4.70 30.24
C MET A 5 -126.46 -4.68 28.80
N MET A 6 -127.29 -4.38 27.79
CA MET A 6 -126.87 -4.28 26.39
C MET A 6 -125.89 -3.11 26.17
N VAL A 7 -126.15 -1.95 26.77
CA VAL A 7 -125.23 -0.80 26.71
C VAL A 7 -123.91 -1.11 27.41
N MET A 8 -123.96 -1.78 28.58
CA MET A 8 -122.75 -2.28 29.24
C MET A 8 -121.98 -3.28 28.38
N MET A 9 -122.65 -4.25 27.74
CA MET A 9 -121.99 -5.19 26.83
C MET A 9 -121.36 -4.47 25.63
N MET A 10 -122.05 -3.51 25.00
CA MET A 10 -121.48 -2.71 23.91
C MET A 10 -120.25 -1.92 24.38
N MET A 11 -120.29 -1.29 25.55
CA MET A 11 -119.14 -0.57 26.10
C MET A 11 -117.97 -1.52 26.38
N VAL A 12 -118.21 -2.72 26.90
CA VAL A 12 -117.18 -3.75 27.10
C VAL A 12 -116.60 -4.20 25.75
N VAL A 13 -117.42 -4.41 24.73
CA VAL A 13 -116.97 -4.79 23.38
C VAL A 13 -116.14 -3.66 22.75
N VAL A 14 -116.58 -2.41 22.82
CA VAL A 14 -115.84 -1.25 22.32
C VAL A 14 -114.51 -1.09 23.06
N MET A 15 -114.50 -1.21 24.38
CA MET A 15 -113.29 -1.18 25.20
C MET A 15 -112.33 -2.32 24.81
N MET A 16 -112.83 -3.54 24.61
CA MET A 16 -112.03 -4.67 24.14
C MET A 16 -111.43 -4.43 22.75
N VAL A 17 -112.19 -3.86 21.81
CA VAL A 17 -111.69 -3.51 20.47
C VAL A 17 -110.62 -2.42 20.55
N VAL A 18 -110.82 -1.38 21.35
CA VAL A 18 -109.82 -0.31 21.54
C VAL A 18 -108.55 -0.87 22.18
N VAL A 19 -108.68 -1.71 23.22
CA VAL A 19 -107.52 -2.39 23.83
C VAL A 19 -106.81 -3.27 22.80
N MET A 20 -107.54 -4.01 21.97
CA MET A 20 -106.96 -4.84 20.91
C MET A 20 -106.21 -4.00 19.87
N MET A 21 -106.78 -2.87 19.43
CA MET A 21 -106.13 -1.95 18.48
C MET A 21 -104.86 -1.31 19.07
N VAL A 22 -104.90 -0.90 20.34
CA VAL A 22 -103.72 -0.37 21.04
C VAL A 22 -102.64 -1.44 21.18
N VAL A 23 -103.00 -2.67 21.56
CA VAL A 23 -102.07 -3.80 21.63
C VAL A 23 -101.47 -4.11 20.25
N MET A 24 -102.28 -4.13 19.18
CA MET A 24 -101.79 -4.31 17.81
C MET A 24 -100.84 -3.19 17.37
N MET A 25 -101.15 -1.93 17.67
CA MET A 25 -100.27 -0.80 17.38
C MET A 25 -98.94 -0.90 18.16
N MET A 26 -98.99 -1.26 19.45
CA MET A 26 -97.79 -1.50 20.25
C MET A 26 -96.95 -2.65 19.70
N MET A 27 -97.58 -3.75 19.28
CA MET A 27 -96.89 -4.88 18.64
C MET A 27 -96.25 -4.45 17.31
N MET A 28 -96.95 -3.68 16.47
CA MET A 28 -96.39 -3.14 15.23
C MET A 28 -95.20 -2.20 15.50
N MET A 29 -95.32 -1.29 16.47
CA MET A 29 -94.21 -0.42 16.86
C MET A 29 -93.02 -1.22 17.38
N MET A 30 -93.27 -2.28 18.17
CA MET A 30 -92.23 -3.18 18.67
C MET A 30 -91.54 -3.92 17.51
N VAL A 31 -92.30 -4.43 16.53
CA VAL A 31 -91.75 -5.06 15.32
C VAL A 31 -90.90 -4.07 14.53
N VAL A 32 -91.38 -2.84 14.31
CA VAL A 32 -90.61 -1.78 13.61
C VAL A 32 -89.33 -1.45 14.39
N MET A 33 -89.39 -1.29 15.71
CA MET A 33 -88.21 -1.08 16.55
C MET A 33 -87.20 -2.22 16.40
N VAL A 34 -87.65 -3.47 16.49
CA VAL A 34 -86.78 -4.65 16.32
C VAL A 34 -86.17 -4.68 14.93
N MET A 35 -86.94 -4.42 13.88
CA MET A 35 -86.43 -4.35 12.50
C MET A 35 -85.39 -3.23 12.32
N MET A 36 -85.63 -2.05 12.90
CA MET A 36 -84.65 -0.95 12.89
C MET A 36 -83.37 -1.32 13.66
N MET A 37 -83.48 -1.96 14.83
CA MET A 37 -82.33 -2.44 15.59
C MET A 37 -81.53 -3.47 14.79
N VAL A 38 -82.19 -4.44 14.17
CA VAL A 38 -81.53 -5.43 13.30
C VAL A 38 -80.85 -4.75 12.11
N MET A 39 -81.51 -3.80 11.45
CA MET A 39 -80.92 -3.05 10.34
C MET A 39 -79.67 -2.26 10.77
N MET A 40 -79.72 -1.59 11.94
CA MET A 40 -78.56 -0.90 12.51
C MET A 40 -77.42 -1.87 12.83
N MET A 41 -77.72 -3.03 13.43
CA MET A 41 -76.71 -4.06 13.70
C MET A 41 -76.05 -4.57 12.40
N VAL A 42 -76.85 -4.84 11.36
CA VAL A 42 -76.32 -5.26 10.05
C VAL A 42 -75.44 -4.17 9.43
N MET A 43 -75.86 -2.91 9.48
CA MET A 43 -75.04 -1.78 8.98
C MET A 43 -73.72 -1.66 9.75
N MET A 44 -73.74 -1.80 11.08
CA MET A 44 -72.52 -1.78 11.90
C MET A 44 -71.59 -2.95 11.56
N MET A 45 -72.13 -4.16 11.36
CA MET A 45 -71.34 -5.32 10.92
C MET A 45 -70.72 -5.11 9.54
N MET A 46 -71.47 -4.56 8.58
CA MET A 46 -70.93 -4.23 7.25
C MET A 46 -69.83 -3.17 7.35
N MET A 47 -70.01 -2.14 8.17
CA MET A 47 -68.99 -1.11 8.40
C MET A 47 -67.72 -1.72 9.03
N MET A 48 -67.86 -2.60 10.02
CA MET A 48 -66.72 -3.32 10.61
C MET A 48 -66.01 -4.22 9.59
N MET A 49 -66.74 -4.92 8.72
CA MET A 49 -66.14 -5.70 7.62
C MET A 49 -65.36 -4.81 6.66
N VAL A 50 -65.92 -3.66 6.26
CA VAL A 50 -65.22 -2.70 5.39
C VAL A 50 -63.95 -2.19 6.06
N VAL A 51 -64.01 -1.81 7.35
CA VAL A 51 -62.83 -1.37 8.11
C VAL A 51 -61.78 -2.49 8.18
N MET A 52 -62.19 -3.73 8.45
CA MET A 52 -61.28 -4.88 8.49
C MET A 52 -60.62 -5.15 7.13
N MET A 53 -61.37 -5.05 6.04
CA MET A 53 -60.83 -5.15 4.68
C MET A 53 -59.84 -4.02 4.37
N MET A 54 -60.15 -2.77 4.76
CA MET A 54 -59.23 -1.65 4.59
C MET A 54 -57.94 -1.84 5.40
N VAL A 55 -58.03 -2.29 6.65
CA VAL A 55 -56.85 -2.61 7.48
C VAL A 55 -56.03 -3.73 6.84
N MET A 56 -56.67 -4.80 6.35
CA MET A 56 -55.97 -5.90 5.67
C MET A 56 -55.27 -5.42 4.40
N MET A 57 -55.92 -4.57 3.59
CA MET A 57 -55.29 -3.95 2.42
C MET A 57 -54.11 -3.05 2.80
N MET A 58 -54.23 -2.24 3.86
CA MET A 58 -53.13 -1.41 4.36
C MET A 58 -51.96 -2.27 4.83
N VAL A 59 -52.20 -3.35 5.57
CA VAL A 59 -51.16 -4.28 6.00
C VAL A 59 -50.48 -4.95 4.80
N MET A 60 -51.25 -5.40 3.80
CA MET A 60 -50.68 -5.98 2.57
C MET A 60 -49.81 -4.97 1.81
N MET A 61 -50.27 -3.71 1.69
CA MET A 61 -49.49 -2.64 1.06
C MET A 61 -48.19 -2.37 1.83
N MET A 62 -48.24 -2.31 3.17
CA MET A 62 -47.06 -2.14 4.01
C MET A 62 -46.07 -3.30 3.84
N MET A 63 -46.55 -4.54 3.81
CA MET A 63 -45.72 -5.72 3.57
C MET A 63 -45.06 -5.68 2.17
N MET A 64 -45.81 -5.30 1.14
CA MET A 64 -45.24 -5.12 -0.21
C MET A 64 -44.17 -4.03 -0.25
N MET A 65 -44.40 -2.89 0.40
CA MET A 65 -43.40 -1.82 0.50
C MET A 65 -42.14 -2.29 1.24
N MET A 66 -42.28 -3.04 2.34
CA MET A 66 -41.13 -3.61 3.06
C MET A 66 -40.35 -4.60 2.18
N MET A 67 -41.03 -5.47 1.44
CA MET A 67 -40.38 -6.39 0.50
C MET A 67 -39.63 -5.65 -0.61
N MET A 68 -40.22 -4.57 -1.17
CA MET A 68 -39.55 -3.74 -2.17
C MET A 68 -38.31 -3.04 -1.60
N MET A 69 -38.39 -2.51 -0.38
CA MET A 69 -37.24 -1.91 0.30
C MET A 69 -36.13 -2.94 0.54
N MET A 70 -36.47 -4.14 1.02
CA MET A 70 -35.50 -5.23 1.18
C MET A 70 -34.84 -5.61 -0.15
N MET A 71 -35.62 -5.73 -1.23
CA MET A 71 -35.06 -5.97 -2.57
C MET A 71 -34.12 -4.85 -3.01
N MET A 72 -34.47 -3.58 -2.80
CA MET A 72 -33.57 -2.46 -3.10
C MET A 72 -32.26 -2.55 -2.32
N VAL A 73 -32.32 -2.86 -1.02
CA VAL A 73 -31.11 -3.03 -0.19
C VAL A 73 -30.24 -4.17 -0.74
N VAL A 74 -30.83 -5.31 -1.10
CA VAL A 74 -30.10 -6.43 -1.71
C VAL A 74 -29.45 -6.00 -3.02
N VAL A 75 -30.17 -5.28 -3.89
CA VAL A 75 -29.63 -4.76 -5.15
C VAL A 75 -28.44 -3.83 -4.89
N VAL A 76 -28.56 -2.89 -3.94
CA VAL A 76 -27.48 -1.96 -3.58
C VAL A 76 -26.25 -2.73 -3.08
N VAL A 77 -26.44 -3.69 -2.16
CA VAL A 77 -25.35 -4.51 -1.63
C VAL A 77 -24.66 -5.31 -2.74
N VAL A 78 -25.42 -5.94 -3.62
CA VAL A 78 -24.87 -6.70 -4.76
C VAL A 78 -24.08 -5.78 -5.69
N VAL A 79 -24.61 -4.61 -6.03
CA VAL A 79 -23.92 -3.63 -6.89
C VAL A 79 -22.62 -3.17 -6.25
N VAL A 80 -22.63 -2.85 -4.95
CA VAL A 80 -21.41 -2.46 -4.21
C VAL A 80 -20.39 -3.60 -4.19
N MET A 81 -20.82 -4.84 -3.91
CA MET A 81 -19.94 -6.01 -3.94
C MET A 81 -19.34 -6.25 -5.33
N MET A 82 -20.13 -6.08 -6.40
CA MET A 82 -19.63 -6.17 -7.77
C MET A 82 -18.62 -5.06 -8.08
N MET A 83 -18.87 -3.82 -7.65
CA MET A 83 -17.91 -2.71 -7.81
C MET A 83 -16.59 -3.00 -7.09
N VAL A 84 -16.64 -3.50 -5.86
CA VAL A 84 -15.45 -3.90 -5.10
C VAL A 84 -14.72 -5.05 -5.81
N MET A 85 -15.44 -6.07 -6.29
CA MET A 85 -14.83 -7.18 -7.03
C MET A 85 -14.17 -6.70 -8.33
N VAL A 86 -14.79 -5.77 -9.05
CA VAL A 86 -14.20 -5.15 -10.24
C VAL A 86 -12.96 -4.34 -9.88
N MET A 87 -12.98 -3.54 -8.81
CA MET A 87 -11.78 -2.82 -8.35
C MET A 87 -10.64 -3.79 -8.00
N VAL A 88 -10.96 -4.88 -7.30
CA VAL A 88 -9.97 -5.92 -6.95
C VAL A 88 -9.44 -6.61 -8.20
N MET A 89 -10.29 -6.98 -9.16
CA MET A 89 -9.85 -7.58 -10.42
C MET A 89 -9.00 -6.61 -11.24
N VAL A 90 -9.35 -5.33 -11.29
CA VAL A 90 -8.54 -4.29 -11.95
C VAL A 90 -7.20 -4.15 -11.24
N MET A 91 -7.17 -4.12 -9.91
CA MET A 91 -5.94 -4.07 -9.13
C MET A 91 -5.05 -5.29 -9.36
N VAL A 92 -5.63 -6.50 -9.42
CA VAL A 92 -4.90 -7.75 -9.73
C VAL A 92 -4.42 -7.78 -11.18
N MET A 93 -5.22 -7.32 -12.14
CA MET A 93 -4.79 -7.18 -13.53
C MET A 93 -3.67 -6.16 -13.67
N VAL A 94 -3.73 -5.04 -12.96
CA VAL A 94 -2.67 -4.04 -12.90
C VAL A 94 -1.42 -4.66 -12.28
N MET A 95 -1.51 -5.39 -11.17
CA MET A 95 -0.38 -6.12 -10.58
C MET A 95 0.23 -7.15 -11.55
N MET A 96 -0.59 -7.96 -12.24
CA MET A 96 -0.10 -8.92 -13.24
C MET A 96 0.55 -8.22 -14.43
N MET A 97 -0.03 -7.11 -14.90
CA MET A 97 0.53 -6.31 -15.98
C MET A 97 1.84 -5.63 -15.54
N MET A 98 1.96 -5.23 -14.28
CA MET A 98 3.18 -4.69 -13.68
C MET A 98 4.27 -5.74 -13.49
N MET A 99 3.93 -6.98 -13.14
CA MET A 99 4.87 -8.09 -13.09
C MET A 99 5.43 -8.38 -14.49
N MET A 100 4.57 -8.35 -15.52
CA MET A 100 4.99 -8.39 -16.93
C MET A 100 5.82 -7.16 -17.33
N MET A 101 5.46 -5.98 -16.83
CA MET A 101 6.19 -4.74 -17.11
C MET A 101 7.58 -4.76 -16.48
N MET A 102 7.76 -5.38 -15.32
CA MET A 102 9.07 -5.56 -14.66
C MET A 102 9.97 -6.52 -15.46
N VAL A 103 9.38 -7.56 -16.07
CA VAL A 103 10.09 -8.44 -17.01
C VAL A 103 10.52 -7.68 -18.28
N CYS A 104 9.71 -6.74 -18.79
CA CYS A 104 10.05 -5.92 -19.95
C CYS A 104 11.01 -4.74 -19.64
N LEU A 105 10.86 -4.07 -18.49
CA LEU A 105 11.67 -2.94 -18.03
C LEU A 105 13.14 -3.34 -17.83
N CYS A 106 13.40 -4.63 -17.60
CA CYS A 106 14.74 -5.13 -17.37
C CYS A 106 15.58 -5.36 -18.64
N LEU A 107 15.00 -5.33 -19.86
CA LEU A 107 15.75 -5.79 -21.04
C LEU A 107 16.26 -4.73 -22.02
N TYR A 108 15.66 -3.56 -22.27
CA TYR A 108 16.27 -2.62 -23.23
C TYR A 108 15.85 -1.15 -23.04
N ARG A 109 16.78 -0.25 -23.38
CA ARG A 109 16.74 1.21 -23.22
C ARG A 109 15.84 1.85 -24.30
N GLU A 110 14.56 2.12 -23.99
CA GLU A 110 13.67 2.90 -24.88
C GLU A 110 12.82 3.92 -24.09
N ASP A 111 12.62 5.12 -24.66
CA ASP A 111 11.88 6.26 -24.07
C ASP A 111 10.44 5.90 -23.63
N LEU A 112 9.87 4.86 -24.22
CA LEU A 112 8.55 4.34 -23.87
C LEU A 112 8.48 3.88 -22.41
N HIS A 113 9.54 3.25 -21.89
CA HIS A 113 9.55 2.72 -20.52
C HIS A 113 9.53 3.82 -19.45
N LEU A 114 10.19 4.96 -19.70
CA LEU A 114 10.14 6.11 -18.78
C LEU A 114 8.74 6.73 -18.76
N GLN A 115 8.07 6.82 -19.92
CA GLN A 115 6.69 7.32 -19.98
C GLN A 115 5.73 6.38 -19.25
N THR A 116 5.90 5.06 -19.40
CA THR A 116 5.08 4.09 -18.67
C THR A 116 5.35 4.14 -17.16
N LEU A 117 6.61 4.25 -16.74
CA LEU A 117 6.95 4.44 -15.33
C LEU A 117 6.31 5.71 -14.78
N LYS A 118 6.41 6.83 -15.49
CA LYS A 118 5.78 8.09 -15.08
C LYS A 118 4.26 7.94 -14.96
N ALA A 119 3.60 7.41 -15.99
CA ALA A 119 2.16 7.17 -15.96
C ALA A 119 1.75 6.23 -14.82
N PHE A 120 2.58 5.22 -14.51
CA PHE A 120 2.37 4.32 -13.39
C PHE A 120 2.47 5.03 -12.03
N VAL A 121 3.50 5.85 -11.83
CA VAL A 121 3.65 6.64 -10.59
C VAL A 121 2.51 7.68 -10.48
N ASP A 122 2.04 8.23 -11.60
CA ASP A 122 0.90 9.15 -11.63
C ASP A 122 -0.43 8.52 -11.22
N LEU A 123 -0.56 7.18 -11.28
CA LEU A 123 -1.72 6.44 -10.74
C LEU A 123 -1.72 6.38 -9.20
N HIS A 124 -0.61 6.72 -8.54
CA HIS A 124 -0.54 6.77 -7.09
C HIS A 124 -0.99 8.14 -6.58
N GLU A 125 -1.89 8.11 -5.59
CA GLU A 125 -2.38 9.30 -4.90
C GLU A 125 -1.64 9.49 -3.58
N PHE A 126 -0.64 10.37 -3.58
CA PHE A 126 0.19 10.67 -2.42
C PHE A 126 -0.24 11.90 -1.63
N SER A 127 -1.35 12.53 -2.02
CA SER A 127 -1.91 13.70 -1.33
C SER A 127 -2.20 13.38 0.13
N ASP A 128 -1.84 14.28 1.04
CA ASP A 128 -2.03 14.17 2.50
C ASP A 128 -1.33 12.97 3.17
N LEU A 129 -0.49 12.23 2.44
CA LEU A 129 0.32 11.15 3.00
C LEU A 129 1.69 11.66 3.42
N ASN A 130 2.17 11.23 4.59
CA ASN A 130 3.58 11.42 4.94
C ASN A 130 4.47 10.51 4.06
N LEU A 131 5.76 10.84 3.99
CA LEU A 131 6.69 10.16 3.09
C LEU A 131 6.78 8.64 3.33
N VAL A 132 6.70 8.18 4.59
CA VAL A 132 6.68 6.74 4.89
C VAL A 132 5.41 6.07 4.37
N GLN A 133 4.24 6.71 4.53
CA GLN A 133 2.98 6.17 4.02
C GLN A 133 2.97 6.06 2.50
N ALA A 134 3.46 7.10 1.81
CA ALA A 134 3.62 7.09 0.36
C ALA A 134 4.60 6.00 -0.09
N LEU A 135 5.75 5.85 0.60
CA LEU A 135 6.69 4.77 0.33
C LEU A 135 6.09 3.38 0.55
N ARG A 136 5.27 3.18 1.59
CA ARG A 136 4.58 1.90 1.81
C ARG A 136 3.65 1.57 0.65
N GLN A 137 2.85 2.53 0.20
CA GLN A 137 1.97 2.31 -0.95
C GLN A 137 2.76 2.02 -2.22
N PHE A 138 3.82 2.79 -2.47
CA PHE A 138 4.65 2.66 -3.66
C PHE A 138 5.38 1.31 -3.70
N LEU A 139 6.06 0.93 -2.62
CA LEU A 139 6.83 -0.32 -2.51
C LEU A 139 5.93 -1.56 -2.35
N TRP A 140 4.66 -1.39 -1.98
CA TRP A 140 3.69 -2.48 -2.02
C TRP A 140 3.31 -2.86 -3.46
N SER A 141 3.37 -1.91 -4.38
CA SER A 141 2.91 -2.13 -5.75
C SER A 141 3.88 -2.96 -6.58
N PHE A 142 5.18 -2.97 -6.25
CA PHE A 142 6.21 -3.71 -7.02
C PHE A 142 7.48 -3.98 -6.20
N ARG A 143 8.26 -4.98 -6.60
CA ARG A 143 9.62 -5.17 -6.07
C ARG A 143 10.60 -4.23 -6.77
N LEU A 144 11.48 -3.61 -6.00
CA LEU A 144 12.60 -2.86 -6.57
C LEU A 144 13.50 -3.82 -7.40
N PRO A 145 14.07 -3.39 -8.53
CA PRO A 145 15.06 -4.18 -9.26
C PRO A 145 16.40 -4.18 -8.51
N GLY A 146 17.24 -5.20 -8.71
CA GLY A 146 18.56 -5.27 -8.07
C GLY A 146 19.59 -4.30 -8.65
N GLU A 147 19.41 -3.80 -9.87
CA GLU A 147 20.39 -2.89 -10.49
C GLU A 147 20.21 -1.44 -10.04
N ALA A 148 21.25 -0.85 -9.47
CA ALA A 148 21.26 0.52 -8.94
C ALA A 148 20.67 1.58 -9.89
N GLN A 149 20.99 1.52 -11.19
CA GLN A 149 20.48 2.47 -12.19
C GLN A 149 18.95 2.42 -12.38
N LYS A 150 18.33 1.27 -12.13
CA LYS A 150 16.88 1.12 -12.27
C LYS A 150 16.16 1.62 -11.02
N ILE A 151 16.74 1.37 -9.84
CA ILE A 151 16.19 1.86 -8.58
C ILE A 151 16.24 3.38 -8.54
N ASP A 152 17.37 3.97 -8.97
CA ASP A 152 17.55 5.40 -9.08
C ASP A 152 16.39 6.07 -9.85
N ARG A 153 16.08 5.57 -11.06
CA ARG A 153 14.97 6.08 -11.89
C ARG A 153 13.60 5.94 -11.23
N MET A 154 13.34 4.83 -10.56
CA MET A 154 12.07 4.60 -9.87
C MET A 154 11.89 5.56 -8.69
N MET A 155 12.94 5.74 -7.89
CA MET A 155 12.94 6.62 -6.73
C MET A 155 12.91 8.10 -7.12
N GLU A 156 13.56 8.49 -8.22
CA GLU A 156 13.50 9.85 -8.76
C GLU A 156 12.09 10.19 -9.27
N THR A 157 11.43 9.26 -9.97
CA THR A 157 10.05 9.43 -10.43
C THR A 157 9.08 9.50 -9.24
N PHE A 158 9.26 8.65 -8.23
CA PHE A 158 8.50 8.68 -6.98
C PHE A 158 8.65 10.02 -6.24
N ALA A 159 9.88 10.49 -6.06
CA ALA A 159 10.16 11.73 -5.35
C ALA A 159 9.53 12.93 -6.08
N THR A 160 9.59 12.94 -7.41
CA THR A 160 8.94 13.97 -8.24
C THR A 160 7.43 13.98 -7.98
N ARG A 161 6.79 12.82 -8.09
CA ARG A 161 5.35 12.69 -7.85
C ARG A 161 4.96 13.08 -6.42
N TYR A 162 5.73 12.66 -5.43
CA TYR A 162 5.44 12.97 -4.03
C TYR A 162 5.47 14.49 -3.79
N CYS A 163 6.46 15.19 -4.32
CA CYS A 163 6.56 16.65 -4.26
C CYS A 163 5.43 17.35 -5.02
N ASP A 164 5.02 16.82 -6.19
CA ASP A 164 3.89 17.37 -6.95
C ASP A 164 2.56 17.26 -6.17
N CYS A 165 2.37 16.18 -5.41
CA CYS A 165 1.21 15.99 -4.54
C CYS A 165 1.31 16.77 -3.20
N ASN A 166 2.52 17.08 -2.74
CA ASN A 166 2.81 17.64 -1.41
C ASN A 166 3.79 18.83 -1.50
N THR A 167 3.37 19.90 -2.18
CA THR A 167 4.23 21.02 -2.61
C THR A 167 4.89 21.82 -1.48
N GLU A 168 4.37 21.75 -0.25
CA GLU A 168 4.89 22.51 0.90
C GLU A 168 5.83 21.70 1.82
N VAL A 169 5.99 20.39 1.58
CA VAL A 169 6.71 19.50 2.51
C VAL A 169 8.23 19.58 2.32
N PHE A 170 8.71 19.62 1.08
CA PHE A 170 10.14 19.61 0.73
C PHE A 170 10.50 20.78 -0.20
N GLN A 171 11.68 21.37 -0.02
CA GLN A 171 12.12 22.48 -0.90
C GLN A 171 12.60 22.01 -2.27
N SER A 172 12.98 20.74 -2.41
CA SER A 172 13.43 20.15 -3.67
C SER A 172 13.07 18.67 -3.74
N THR A 173 12.90 18.19 -4.97
CA THR A 173 12.77 16.75 -5.27
C THR A 173 13.96 15.96 -4.74
N ASP A 174 15.17 16.53 -4.80
CA ASP A 174 16.39 15.94 -4.26
C ASP A 174 16.28 15.67 -2.75
N THR A 175 15.69 16.60 -2.00
CA THR A 175 15.45 16.42 -0.55
C THR A 175 14.55 15.22 -0.29
N CYS A 176 13.45 15.10 -1.05
CA CYS A 176 12.51 13.98 -0.95
C CYS A 176 13.17 12.66 -1.33
N TYR A 177 13.95 12.65 -2.42
CA TYR A 177 14.69 11.49 -2.91
C TYR A 177 15.71 10.99 -1.86
N ILE A 178 16.58 11.87 -1.36
CA ILE A 178 17.61 11.50 -0.37
C ILE A 178 16.95 11.03 0.93
N LEU A 179 15.90 11.72 1.40
CA LEU A 179 15.20 11.32 2.61
C LEU A 179 14.49 9.98 2.46
N SER A 180 13.98 9.66 1.26
CA SER A 180 13.39 8.36 0.97
C SER A 180 14.40 7.23 1.13
N PHE A 181 15.63 7.40 0.61
CA PHE A 181 16.72 6.46 0.84
C PHE A 181 17.11 6.35 2.32
N ALA A 182 17.15 7.47 3.04
CA ALA A 182 17.43 7.46 4.48
C ALA A 182 16.38 6.67 5.27
N ILE A 183 15.10 6.76 4.88
CA ILE A 183 14.00 5.99 5.49
C ILE A 183 14.13 4.49 5.17
N ILE A 184 14.45 4.14 3.92
CA ILE A 184 14.68 2.73 3.52
C ILE A 184 15.88 2.14 4.29
N MET A 185 16.96 2.91 4.44
CA MET A 185 18.12 2.53 5.25
C MET A 185 17.77 2.38 6.74
N LEU A 186 16.90 3.25 7.26
CA LEU A 186 16.41 3.16 8.63
C LEU A 186 15.63 1.85 8.87
N ASN A 187 14.77 1.44 7.92
CA ASN A 187 14.03 0.17 8.02
C ASN A 187 14.97 -1.02 8.19
N THR A 188 16.03 -1.07 7.37
CA THR A 188 17.08 -2.09 7.45
C THR A 188 17.75 -2.06 8.82
N SER A 189 18.18 -0.87 9.26
CA SER A 189 18.85 -0.71 10.54
C SER A 189 17.99 -1.22 11.70
N LEU A 190 16.71 -0.85 11.76
CA LEU A 190 15.82 -1.19 12.87
C LEU A 190 15.40 -2.67 12.85
N HIS A 191 15.05 -3.22 11.68
CA HIS A 191 14.33 -4.50 11.60
C HIS A 191 15.18 -5.69 11.15
N ASN A 192 16.32 -5.46 10.48
CA ASN A 192 17.19 -6.57 10.07
C ASN A 192 17.92 -7.17 11.30
N PRO A 193 17.74 -8.47 11.63
CA PRO A 193 18.39 -9.10 12.78
C PRO A 193 19.93 -9.11 12.70
N ASN A 194 20.50 -9.03 11.50
CA ASN A 194 21.95 -9.02 11.28
C ASN A 194 22.61 -7.69 11.65
N VAL A 195 21.82 -6.60 11.74
CA VAL A 195 22.33 -5.28 12.15
C VAL A 195 22.35 -5.21 13.68
N LYS A 196 23.56 -5.20 14.26
CA LYS A 196 23.75 -5.15 15.71
C LYS A 196 23.56 -3.74 16.29
N ASP A 197 24.01 -2.71 15.57
CA ASP A 197 23.89 -1.31 15.99
C ASP A 197 22.64 -0.68 15.38
N LYS A 198 21.56 -0.63 16.16
CA LYS A 198 20.27 -0.07 15.75
C LYS A 198 20.33 1.45 15.82
N THR A 199 19.99 2.13 14.73
CA THR A 199 20.03 3.60 14.67
C THR A 199 18.97 4.22 15.61
N PRO A 200 19.35 4.93 16.69
CA PRO A 200 18.38 5.63 17.54
C PRO A 200 17.84 6.88 16.85
N LEU A 201 16.69 7.39 17.31
CA LEU A 201 16.02 8.58 16.76
C LEU A 201 16.99 9.77 16.64
N GLU A 202 17.78 10.03 17.69
CA GLU A 202 18.66 11.20 17.75
C GLU A 202 19.75 11.12 16.69
N ARG A 203 20.23 9.90 16.41
CA ARG A 203 21.17 9.64 15.33
C ARG A 203 20.50 9.86 13.98
N PHE A 204 19.27 9.37 13.78
CA PHE A 204 18.53 9.59 12.53
C PHE A 204 18.29 11.08 12.25
N ILE A 205 17.93 11.87 13.26
CA ILE A 205 17.80 13.34 13.14
C ILE A 205 19.16 13.96 12.78
N SER A 206 20.24 13.56 13.46
CA SER A 206 21.57 14.10 13.18
C SER A 206 22.10 13.77 11.78
N MET A 207 21.78 12.57 11.27
CA MET A 207 22.22 12.09 9.95
C MET A 207 21.56 12.86 8.79
N ASN A 208 20.37 13.41 9.02
CA ASN A 208 19.59 14.14 8.01
C ASN A 208 19.67 15.66 8.19
N ARG A 209 20.64 16.18 8.96
CA ARG A 209 20.88 17.63 9.04
C ARG A 209 21.40 18.17 7.71
N GLY A 210 20.92 19.35 7.31
CA GLY A 210 21.28 20.01 6.06
C GLY A 210 20.67 19.38 4.81
N ILE A 211 19.80 18.37 4.94
CA ILE A 211 19.23 17.63 3.79
C ILE A 211 18.32 18.48 2.91
N ASN A 212 17.73 19.55 3.47
CA ASN A 212 16.76 20.42 2.79
C ASN A 212 17.48 21.60 2.12
N ASN A 213 18.24 21.34 1.05
CA ASN A 213 19.08 22.32 0.33
C ASN A 213 20.05 23.10 1.24
N GLY A 214 20.66 22.41 2.23
CA GLY A 214 21.56 23.02 3.20
C GLY A 214 20.88 23.46 4.51
N GLY A 215 19.55 23.43 4.57
CA GLY A 215 18.76 23.60 5.79
C GLY A 215 18.32 22.28 6.45
N ASP A 216 17.80 22.36 7.66
CA ASP A 216 17.28 21.21 8.41
C ASP A 216 15.77 21.02 8.18
N LEU A 217 15.33 19.77 8.13
CA LEU A 217 13.90 19.43 8.20
C LEU A 217 13.38 19.56 9.65
N PRO A 218 12.08 19.83 9.86
CA PRO A 218 11.52 19.88 11.20
C PRO A 218 11.76 18.57 11.97
N ASN A 219 12.28 18.66 13.20
CA ASN A 219 12.53 17.48 14.03
C ASN A 219 11.27 16.65 14.23
N GLU A 220 10.11 17.30 14.38
CA GLU A 220 8.82 16.61 14.54
C GLU A 220 8.47 15.74 13.32
N LEU A 221 8.79 16.20 12.10
CA LEU A 221 8.60 15.42 10.88
C LEU A 221 9.50 14.19 10.89
N LEU A 222 10.80 14.36 11.18
CA LEU A 222 11.76 13.25 11.24
C LEU A 222 11.39 12.23 12.33
N THR A 223 10.90 12.68 13.48
CA THR A 223 10.39 11.81 14.55
C THR A 223 9.20 10.99 14.10
N LYS A 224 8.21 11.61 13.44
CA LYS A 224 7.03 10.89 12.91
C LYS A 224 7.43 9.84 11.88
N LEU A 225 8.37 10.14 10.99
CA LEU A 225 8.88 9.20 9.99
C LEU A 225 9.63 8.04 10.66
N TYR A 226 10.48 8.33 11.65
CA TYR A 226 11.22 7.32 12.41
C TYR A 226 10.29 6.38 13.16
N ASP A 227 9.34 6.93 13.92
CA ASP A 227 8.40 6.12 14.71
C ASP A 227 7.50 5.26 13.81
N SER A 228 7.08 5.78 12.65
CA SER A 228 6.32 5.03 11.66
C SER A 228 7.08 3.78 11.18
N ILE A 229 8.36 3.91 10.85
CA ILE A 229 9.20 2.77 10.47
C ILE A 229 9.45 1.85 11.66
N ARG A 230 9.77 2.40 12.84
CA ARG A 230 10.03 1.61 14.05
C ARG A 230 8.84 0.72 14.43
N ASN A 231 7.62 1.24 14.28
CA ASN A 231 6.41 0.52 14.66
C ASN A 231 6.01 -0.56 13.65
N GLU A 232 6.25 -0.33 12.35
CA GLU A 232 5.91 -1.29 11.30
C GLU A 232 7.01 -1.31 10.22
N PRO A 233 7.66 -2.45 9.94
CA PRO A 233 8.60 -2.55 8.82
C PRO A 233 7.90 -2.36 7.48
N PHE A 234 8.62 -2.00 6.42
CA PHE A 234 8.08 -2.10 5.07
C PHE A 234 7.66 -3.56 4.78
N LYS A 235 6.48 -3.74 4.17
CA LYS A 235 6.02 -5.04 3.72
C LYS A 235 6.18 -5.08 2.20
N ILE A 236 6.81 -6.12 1.67
CA ILE A 236 7.03 -6.30 0.23
C ILE A 236 6.31 -7.58 -0.23
N PRO A 237 5.56 -7.58 -1.34
CA PRO A 237 4.86 -8.76 -1.83
C PRO A 237 5.82 -9.91 -2.19
N GLU A 238 5.42 -11.15 -1.83
CA GLU A 238 6.14 -12.42 -2.00
C GLU A 238 7.53 -12.45 -1.34
N ASP A 239 7.53 -12.65 -0.02
CA ASP A 239 8.70 -12.77 0.86
C ASP A 239 9.40 -14.13 0.72
N ASP A 240 10.32 -14.23 -0.23
CA ASP A 240 11.31 -15.31 -0.35
C ASP A 240 12.62 -14.98 0.38
N GLY A 241 12.63 -14.01 1.31
CA GLY A 241 13.78 -13.65 2.15
C GLY A 241 14.95 -12.95 1.43
N ASN A 242 14.84 -12.74 0.12
CA ASN A 242 15.84 -12.07 -0.74
C ASN A 242 15.41 -10.63 -1.11
N ASP A 243 14.68 -9.97 -0.21
CA ASP A 243 14.07 -8.67 -0.45
C ASP A 243 15.09 -7.50 -0.42
N LEU A 244 14.87 -6.49 -1.26
CA LEU A 244 15.79 -5.35 -1.46
C LEU A 244 15.95 -4.46 -0.24
N THR A 245 14.99 -4.46 0.69
CA THR A 245 15.18 -3.81 1.98
C THR A 245 16.25 -4.51 2.83
N HIS A 246 16.60 -5.75 2.52
CA HIS A 246 17.74 -6.47 3.08
C HIS A 246 18.99 -6.41 2.17
N THR A 247 18.82 -6.25 0.85
CA THR A 247 19.91 -6.24 -0.14
C THR A 247 20.57 -4.87 -0.35
N PHE A 248 19.91 -3.75 -0.03
CA PHE A 248 20.43 -2.41 -0.34
C PHE A 248 21.68 -1.97 0.43
N PHE A 249 21.92 -2.55 1.61
CA PHE A 249 22.95 -2.04 2.54
C PHE A 249 23.72 -3.12 3.29
N ASN A 250 23.66 -4.37 2.83
CA ASN A 250 24.65 -5.33 3.25
C ASN A 250 25.61 -5.49 2.08
N PRO A 251 26.75 -4.75 2.04
CA PRO A 251 27.73 -5.03 1.02
C PRO A 251 28.03 -6.52 1.08
N ASP A 252 28.07 -7.19 -0.08
CA ASP A 252 28.44 -8.61 -0.16
C ASP A 252 29.71 -8.86 0.64
N ARG A 253 30.58 -7.84 0.64
CA ARG A 253 31.69 -7.70 1.57
C ARG A 253 32.16 -6.26 1.71
N GLU A 254 32.57 -5.87 2.91
CA GLU A 254 33.36 -4.68 3.14
C GLU A 254 34.60 -4.98 4.00
N GLY A 255 35.62 -4.15 3.89
CA GLY A 255 36.85 -4.38 4.64
C GLY A 255 38.07 -3.60 4.16
N TRP A 256 39.09 -3.58 4.99
CA TRP A 256 40.37 -2.95 4.64
C TRP A 256 41.25 -3.89 3.83
N LEU A 257 41.65 -3.46 2.63
CA LEU A 257 42.63 -4.18 1.81
C LEU A 257 43.78 -3.28 1.37
N LEU A 258 44.89 -3.91 1.03
CA LEU A 258 46.02 -3.25 0.36
C LEU A 258 45.89 -3.44 -1.14
N LYS A 259 45.97 -2.35 -1.92
CA LYS A 259 45.96 -2.43 -3.38
C LYS A 259 47.24 -1.90 -4.00
N LEU A 260 47.69 -2.50 -5.10
CA LEU A 260 48.82 -2.02 -5.87
C LEU A 260 48.38 -0.92 -6.86
N GLY A 261 49.21 0.12 -6.99
CA GLY A 261 49.03 1.16 -7.99
C GLY A 261 49.25 0.65 -9.43
N GLY A 262 48.67 1.36 -10.40
CA GLY A 262 48.67 0.94 -11.81
C GLY A 262 50.00 1.25 -12.48
N ARG A 263 50.19 2.53 -12.85
CA ARG A 263 51.44 3.05 -13.44
C ARG A 263 52.59 3.07 -12.45
N VAL A 264 52.32 3.53 -11.23
CA VAL A 264 53.29 3.56 -10.12
C VAL A 264 52.96 2.42 -9.17
N LYS A 265 53.90 1.49 -8.99
CA LYS A 265 53.70 0.25 -8.23
C LYS A 265 53.87 0.47 -6.71
N THR A 266 53.02 1.31 -6.14
CA THR A 266 52.96 1.58 -4.69
C THR A 266 51.74 0.92 -4.07
N TRP A 267 51.90 0.33 -2.90
CA TRP A 267 50.79 -0.21 -2.11
C TRP A 267 50.04 0.89 -1.37
N LYS A 268 48.71 0.84 -1.40
CA LYS A 268 47.84 1.77 -0.66
C LYS A 268 46.78 1.00 0.10
N ARG A 269 46.58 1.33 1.39
CA ARG A 269 45.47 0.83 2.20
C ARG A 269 44.21 1.59 1.82
N ARG A 270 43.13 0.87 1.52
CA ARG A 270 41.84 1.43 1.12
C ARG A 270 40.71 0.61 1.73
N TRP A 271 39.62 1.27 2.07
CA TRP A 271 38.39 0.62 2.49
C TRP A 271 37.65 0.15 1.25
N PHE A 272 37.42 -1.14 1.12
CA PHE A 272 36.74 -1.73 -0.03
C PHE A 272 35.30 -2.05 0.33
N ILE A 273 34.42 -1.82 -0.63
CA ILE A 273 33.01 -2.20 -0.57
C ILE A 273 32.70 -2.94 -1.87
N LEU A 274 32.19 -4.15 -1.76
CA LEU A 274 31.65 -4.94 -2.85
C LEU A 274 30.13 -4.85 -2.80
N THR A 275 29.54 -4.35 -3.88
CA THR A 275 28.09 -4.28 -4.08
C THR A 275 27.81 -4.20 -5.57
N ASP A 276 26.68 -4.74 -6.02
CA ASP A 276 26.18 -4.58 -7.40
C ASP A 276 27.20 -4.96 -8.49
N ASN A 277 27.95 -6.05 -8.26
CA ASN A 277 29.00 -6.52 -9.17
C ASN A 277 30.08 -5.45 -9.49
N CYS A 278 30.28 -4.52 -8.55
CA CYS A 278 31.27 -3.46 -8.63
C CYS A 278 32.09 -3.42 -7.35
N LEU A 279 33.40 -3.21 -7.52
CA LEU A 279 34.33 -3.07 -6.40
C LEU A 279 34.71 -1.60 -6.23
N TYR A 280 34.24 -1.00 -5.15
CA TYR A 280 34.48 0.38 -4.76
C TYR A 280 35.63 0.43 -3.76
N TYR A 281 36.46 1.46 -3.83
CA TYR A 281 37.47 1.69 -2.79
C TYR A 281 37.59 3.15 -2.39
N PHE A 282 37.66 3.38 -1.07
CA PHE A 282 37.66 4.68 -0.43
C PHE A 282 38.99 4.92 0.30
N GLU A 283 39.33 6.19 0.53
CA GLU A 283 40.51 6.51 1.33
C GLU A 283 40.22 6.34 2.82
N TYR A 284 39.06 6.79 3.26
CA TYR A 284 38.52 6.63 4.61
C TYR A 284 37.10 6.04 4.58
N THR A 285 36.67 5.43 5.69
CA THR A 285 35.31 4.87 5.82
C THR A 285 34.21 5.94 5.88
N THR A 286 34.59 7.20 6.10
CA THR A 286 33.68 8.35 6.18
C THR A 286 33.52 9.09 4.84
N ASP A 287 34.26 8.67 3.81
CA ASP A 287 34.24 9.34 2.51
C ASP A 287 32.91 9.07 1.78
N LYS A 288 32.29 10.14 1.27
CA LYS A 288 31.05 10.05 0.50
C LYS A 288 31.28 9.63 -0.96
N GLU A 289 32.47 9.87 -1.49
CA GLU A 289 32.83 9.58 -2.88
C GLU A 289 33.94 8.53 -2.95
N PRO A 290 33.81 7.50 -3.81
CA PRO A 290 34.86 6.49 -3.96
C PRO A 290 36.10 7.08 -4.61
N ARG A 291 37.27 6.66 -4.13
CA ARG A 291 38.54 6.99 -4.76
C ARG A 291 38.68 6.30 -6.12
N GLY A 292 38.02 5.17 -6.30
CA GLY A 292 37.84 4.57 -7.61
C GLY A 292 36.86 3.40 -7.61
N ILE A 293 36.42 3.07 -8.82
CA ILE A 293 35.36 2.11 -9.10
C ILE A 293 35.90 1.12 -10.13
N ILE A 294 35.75 -0.17 -9.82
CA ILE A 294 36.18 -1.27 -10.67
C ILE A 294 34.93 -2.13 -10.97
N PRO A 295 34.29 -1.94 -12.13
CA PRO A 295 33.27 -2.87 -12.61
C PRO A 295 33.86 -4.27 -12.74
N LEU A 296 33.17 -5.28 -12.20
CA LEU A 296 33.64 -6.67 -12.22
C LEU A 296 33.15 -7.43 -13.47
N GLU A 297 32.36 -6.78 -14.33
CA GLU A 297 31.93 -7.34 -15.62
C GLU A 297 33.12 -7.87 -16.44
N ASN A 298 33.07 -9.16 -16.79
CA ASN A 298 34.11 -9.85 -17.55
C ASN A 298 35.47 -9.95 -16.87
N LEU A 299 35.55 -9.73 -15.54
CA LEU A 299 36.73 -9.98 -14.74
C LEU A 299 36.62 -11.31 -14.00
N CYS A 300 37.76 -11.95 -13.79
CA CYS A 300 37.88 -13.11 -12.93
C CYS A 300 38.86 -12.81 -11.80
N VAL A 301 38.67 -13.49 -10.67
CA VAL A 301 39.54 -13.41 -9.51
C VAL A 301 40.29 -14.72 -9.28
N ARG A 302 41.59 -14.62 -9.01
CA ARG A 302 42.45 -15.75 -8.63
C ARG A 302 43.38 -15.39 -7.50
N GLU A 303 43.79 -16.40 -6.75
CA GLU A 303 44.89 -16.31 -5.80
C GLU A 303 46.22 -16.11 -6.53
N VAL A 304 47.08 -15.26 -5.98
CA VAL A 304 48.42 -14.99 -6.51
C VAL A 304 49.44 -14.81 -5.39
N VAL A 305 50.66 -15.26 -5.63
CA VAL A 305 51.79 -15.02 -4.73
C VAL A 305 52.51 -13.75 -5.17
N TYR A 306 52.64 -12.77 -4.27
CA TYR A 306 53.41 -11.57 -4.51
C TYR A 306 54.61 -11.47 -3.57
N ALA A 307 55.77 -11.11 -4.12
CA ALA A 307 57.01 -11.07 -3.34
C ALA A 307 56.87 -10.18 -2.09
N ARG A 308 57.11 -10.77 -0.91
CA ARG A 308 57.06 -10.12 0.42
C ARG A 308 55.67 -9.62 0.87
N LYS A 309 54.58 -10.00 0.20
CA LYS A 309 53.21 -9.80 0.70
C LYS A 309 52.41 -11.10 0.60
N PRO A 310 52.09 -11.75 1.73
CA PRO A 310 51.22 -12.92 1.72
C PRO A 310 49.76 -12.52 1.43
N TYR A 311 48.93 -13.51 1.09
CA TYR A 311 47.47 -13.39 0.98
C TYR A 311 46.96 -12.43 -0.10
N CYS A 312 47.51 -12.54 -1.32
CA CYS A 312 47.13 -11.68 -2.43
C CYS A 312 46.18 -12.37 -3.42
N LEU A 313 45.33 -11.56 -4.02
CA LEU A 313 44.41 -11.91 -5.10
C LEU A 313 44.59 -10.95 -6.28
N GLU A 314 44.28 -11.42 -7.47
CA GLU A 314 44.36 -10.66 -8.72
C GLU A 314 43.01 -10.65 -9.44
N LEU A 315 42.51 -9.44 -9.74
CA LEU A 315 41.42 -9.25 -10.70
C LEU A 315 42.02 -9.08 -12.10
N TYR A 316 41.62 -9.93 -13.03
CA TYR A 316 42.12 -9.93 -14.41
C TYR A 316 41.02 -10.28 -15.39
N ASN A 317 41.15 -9.80 -16.64
CA ASN A 317 40.25 -10.19 -17.72
C ASN A 317 40.82 -11.44 -18.44
N PRO A 318 40.14 -12.60 -18.44
CA PRO A 318 40.62 -13.82 -19.10
C PRO A 318 40.58 -13.71 -20.63
N ASN A 319 39.62 -12.95 -21.18
CA ASN A 319 39.34 -12.85 -22.62
C ASN A 319 40.21 -11.80 -23.34
N SER A 320 40.96 -10.98 -22.59
CA SER A 320 41.73 -9.86 -23.14
C SER A 320 43.03 -9.63 -22.37
N ARG A 321 43.88 -10.66 -22.38
CA ARG A 321 45.15 -10.67 -21.64
C ARG A 321 46.05 -9.50 -22.07
N GLY A 322 46.34 -8.60 -21.13
CA GLY A 322 47.21 -7.43 -21.35
C GLY A 322 46.49 -6.14 -21.74
N GLN A 323 45.18 -6.19 -22.01
CA GLN A 323 44.37 -4.98 -22.16
C GLN A 323 44.10 -4.33 -20.81
N LYS A 324 43.78 -3.03 -20.82
CA LYS A 324 43.46 -2.29 -19.60
C LYS A 324 42.04 -2.66 -19.14
N ILE A 325 41.89 -2.86 -17.84
CA ILE A 325 40.58 -3.02 -17.20
C ILE A 325 39.89 -1.66 -17.18
N LYS A 326 38.66 -1.61 -17.69
CA LYS A 326 37.81 -0.43 -17.62
C LYS A 326 37.50 -0.15 -16.14
N ALA A 327 37.99 0.98 -15.66
CA ALA A 327 37.81 1.42 -14.28
C ALA A 327 38.02 2.93 -14.23
N CYS A 328 37.53 3.60 -13.20
CA CYS A 328 37.80 5.01 -12.97
C CYS A 328 38.44 5.25 -11.60
N LYS A 329 39.18 6.34 -11.47
CA LYS A 329 39.73 6.83 -10.20
C LYS A 329 39.72 8.34 -10.13
N THR A 330 39.67 8.88 -8.93
CA THR A 330 39.77 10.31 -8.66
C THR A 330 41.21 10.69 -8.31
N GLU A 331 41.79 11.64 -9.04
CA GLU A 331 43.12 12.19 -8.73
C GLU A 331 43.07 13.11 -7.51
N THR A 332 44.23 13.59 -7.05
CA THR A 332 44.32 14.46 -5.85
C THR A 332 43.69 15.83 -6.06
N ASP A 333 43.47 16.23 -7.30
CA ASP A 333 42.80 17.47 -7.70
C ASP A 333 41.30 17.31 -7.95
N GLY A 334 40.73 16.13 -7.65
CA GLY A 334 39.30 15.84 -7.82
C GLY A 334 38.90 15.38 -9.22
N ARG A 335 39.81 15.35 -10.21
CA ARG A 335 39.46 14.89 -11.57
C ARG A 335 39.29 13.38 -11.63
N VAL A 336 38.20 12.93 -12.25
CA VAL A 336 37.98 11.52 -12.56
C VAL A 336 38.73 11.15 -13.83
N VAL A 337 39.58 10.13 -13.75
CA VAL A 337 40.38 9.63 -14.88
C VAL A 337 40.26 8.12 -15.01
N GLU A 338 40.45 7.61 -16.22
CA GLU A 338 40.46 6.18 -16.47
C GLU A 338 41.63 5.47 -15.75
N GLY A 339 41.32 4.31 -15.18
CA GLY A 339 42.30 3.39 -14.59
C GLY A 339 43.32 2.93 -15.62
N LYS A 340 44.57 2.80 -15.20
CA LYS A 340 45.69 2.37 -16.08
C LYS A 340 46.16 0.96 -15.74
N HIS A 341 45.26 0.14 -15.18
CA HIS A 341 45.57 -1.19 -14.66
C HIS A 341 45.26 -2.26 -15.72
N GLN A 342 46.21 -3.15 -15.98
CA GLN A 342 45.98 -4.39 -16.75
C GLN A 342 45.40 -5.50 -15.87
N SER A 343 45.77 -5.47 -14.59
CA SER A 343 45.19 -6.28 -13.53
C SER A 343 45.23 -5.50 -12.21
N TYR A 344 44.34 -5.84 -11.29
CA TYR A 344 44.35 -5.29 -9.93
C TYR A 344 44.89 -6.32 -8.95
N MET A 345 46.07 -6.05 -8.42
CA MET A 345 46.66 -6.81 -7.32
C MET A 345 46.18 -6.23 -5.99
N ILE A 346 45.57 -7.08 -5.17
CA ILE A 346 45.00 -6.74 -3.88
C ILE A 346 45.50 -7.76 -2.85
N CYS A 347 45.84 -7.35 -1.64
CA CYS A 347 46.24 -8.26 -0.56
C CYS A 347 45.42 -7.99 0.70
N ALA A 348 44.97 -9.08 1.32
CA ALA A 348 44.26 -9.07 2.61
C ALA A 348 45.24 -9.14 3.78
N ALA A 349 44.72 -8.99 5.02
CA ALA A 349 45.56 -9.12 6.21
C ALA A 349 45.81 -10.59 6.58
N THR A 350 44.83 -11.47 6.32
CA THR A 350 44.93 -12.92 6.58
C THR A 350 44.55 -13.76 5.36
N ALA A 351 44.84 -15.07 5.43
CA ALA A 351 44.44 -16.02 4.41
C ALA A 351 42.92 -16.16 4.34
N GLU A 352 42.24 -16.22 5.50
CA GLU A 352 40.78 -16.34 5.57
C GLU A 352 40.11 -15.12 4.96
N GLU A 353 40.61 -13.90 5.24
CA GLU A 353 40.08 -12.69 4.60
C GLU A 353 40.25 -12.76 3.09
N ARG A 354 41.42 -13.13 2.57
CA ARG A 354 41.64 -13.26 1.12
C ARG A 354 40.64 -14.24 0.50
N ASP A 355 40.50 -15.43 1.08
CA ASP A 355 39.67 -16.50 0.51
C ASP A 355 38.20 -16.09 0.49
N THR A 356 37.74 -15.47 1.57
CA THR A 356 36.38 -14.94 1.66
C THR A 356 36.14 -13.77 0.70
N TRP A 357 37.13 -12.92 0.42
CA TRP A 357 37.06 -11.91 -0.65
C TRP A 357 37.01 -12.54 -2.05
N ILE A 358 37.76 -13.62 -2.30
CA ILE A 358 37.73 -14.35 -3.58
C ILE A 358 36.34 -14.98 -3.80
N GLU A 359 35.78 -15.60 -2.76
CA GLU A 359 34.44 -16.19 -2.81
C GLU A 359 33.37 -15.15 -3.11
N SER A 360 33.36 -14.03 -2.38
CA SER A 360 32.38 -12.95 -2.59
C SER A 360 32.48 -12.32 -3.99
N ILE A 361 33.67 -12.22 -4.58
CA ILE A 361 33.86 -11.63 -5.93
C ILE A 361 33.49 -12.62 -7.05
N ARG A 362 33.42 -13.93 -6.78
CA ARG A 362 33.06 -14.95 -7.78
C ARG A 362 31.56 -15.16 -7.96
N CYS A 363 30.74 -14.66 -7.02
CA CYS A 363 29.30 -14.88 -7.00
C CYS A 363 28.55 -14.09 -8.08
#